data_AF-A0A849DW71-F1
#
_entry.id   AF-A0A849DW71-F1
#
_cell.length_a   1.000
_cell.length_b   1.000
_cell.length_c   1.000
_cell.angle_alpha   90.00
_cell.angle_beta   90.00
_cell.angle_gamma   90.00
#
_symmetry.space_group_name_H-M   'P 1'
#
loop_
_entity.id
_entity.type
_entity.pdbx_description
1 polymer ?
#
loop_
_entity_poly.entity_id
_entity_poly.type
_entity_poly.pdbx_seq_one_letter_code
_entity_poly.pdbx_strand_id
1 'polypeptide(L)'
;PYRLPPFARSGMTANLEFVIEEKTGALAVPASAVQQGSNRSKSKAGSGSGGAPDPERRERMLARMRENGMSEVEIQERLARFASGGGRKKEGGQDEASSSGTYVLTDSSNPEKPNRKPVKTGISDGSYTEILEGLAEGDEVLIQKIKISSASSSGGSSNPFMPSRPRGGGRR
;
A
#
# COMPACT_ATOMS: atom_id res chain seq x y z
N PRO A 1 -45.87 -4.01 27.77
CA PRO A 1 -45.77 -5.48 27.59
C PRO A 1 -45.52 -5.86 26.13
N TYR A 2 -44.47 -6.65 25.87
CA TYR A 2 -44.11 -7.12 24.53
C TYR A 2 -45.14 -8.15 24.04
N ARG A 3 -45.80 -7.86 22.91
CA ARG A 3 -46.78 -8.74 22.27
C ARG A 3 -46.07 -9.55 21.20
N LEU A 4 -46.02 -10.86 21.37
CA LEU A 4 -45.49 -11.77 20.34
C LEU A 4 -46.38 -11.69 19.09
N PRO A 5 -45.80 -11.57 17.88
CA PRO A 5 -46.58 -11.55 16.65
C PRO A 5 -47.40 -12.85 16.50
N PRO A 6 -48.61 -12.80 15.93
CA PRO A 6 -49.47 -13.97 15.78
C PRO A 6 -48.85 -15.12 14.96
N PHE A 7 -47.87 -14.79 14.11
CA PHE A 7 -47.16 -15.74 13.27
C PHE A 7 -45.96 -16.40 13.96
N ALA A 8 -45.49 -15.88 15.11
CA ALA A 8 -44.36 -16.44 15.83
C ALA A 8 -44.75 -17.75 16.53
N ARG A 9 -44.15 -18.87 16.12
CA ARG A 9 -44.34 -20.19 16.73
C ARG A 9 -43.01 -20.78 17.19
N SER A 10 -43.06 -21.65 18.20
CA SER A 10 -41.89 -22.41 18.65
C SER A 10 -41.34 -23.26 17.49
N GLY A 11 -40.02 -23.23 17.28
CA GLY A 11 -39.34 -23.94 16.19
C GLY A 11 -39.10 -23.12 14.91
N MET A 12 -39.55 -21.86 14.84
CA MET A 12 -39.18 -20.95 13.75
C MET A 12 -37.80 -20.31 14.00
N THR A 13 -37.00 -20.20 12.94
CA THR A 13 -35.79 -19.38 12.95
C THR A 13 -36.17 -17.91 12.76
N ALA A 14 -35.51 -17.01 13.49
CA ALA A 14 -35.70 -15.57 13.36
C ALA A 14 -34.35 -14.90 13.11
N ASN A 15 -34.32 -13.94 12.20
CA ASN A 15 -33.20 -13.02 12.08
C ASN A 15 -33.43 -11.89 13.08
N LEU A 16 -32.47 -11.69 13.97
CA LEU A 16 -32.50 -10.62 14.96
C LEU A 16 -31.39 -9.63 14.63
N GLU A 17 -31.75 -8.35 14.60
CA GLU A 17 -30.80 -7.26 14.47
C GLU A 17 -30.70 -6.55 15.83
N PHE A 18 -29.48 -6.41 16.33
CA PHE A 18 -29.20 -5.74 17.60
C PHE A 18 -28.44 -4.46 17.31
N VAL A 19 -28.95 -3.34 17.82
CA VAL A 19 -28.21 -2.08 17.85
C VAL A 19 -27.32 -2.11 19.10
N ILE A 20 -26.01 -2.19 18.91
CA ILE A 20 -25.04 -2.34 19.99
C ILE A 20 -24.68 -0.97 20.59
N GLU A 21 -24.42 0.01 19.73
CA GLU A 21 -24.06 1.38 20.10
C GLU A 21 -24.68 2.35 19.10
N GLU A 22 -25.19 3.49 19.59
CA GLU A 22 -25.75 4.57 18.78
C GLU A 22 -25.16 5.90 19.24
N LYS A 23 -24.75 6.75 18.29
CA LYS A 23 -24.19 8.07 18.59
C LYS A 23 -24.68 9.10 17.57
N THR A 24 -25.18 10.22 18.06
CA THR A 24 -25.66 11.35 17.24
C THR A 24 -24.62 12.46 17.18
N GLY A 25 -24.50 13.14 16.04
CA GLY A 25 -23.57 14.27 15.88
C GLY A 25 -22.10 13.86 15.80
N ALA A 26 -21.81 12.71 15.21
CA ALA A 26 -20.46 12.21 15.02
C ALA A 26 -19.93 12.52 13.61
N LEU A 27 -18.63 12.82 13.49
CA LEU A 27 -17.96 12.97 12.20
C LEU A 27 -17.74 11.58 11.60
N ALA A 28 -18.57 11.20 10.63
CA ALA A 28 -18.51 9.90 9.97
C ALA A 28 -17.81 9.99 8.62
N VAL A 29 -16.84 9.12 8.39
CA VAL A 29 -16.13 8.99 7.12
C VAL A 29 -16.32 7.56 6.58
N PRO A 30 -16.45 7.36 5.25
CA PRO A 30 -16.53 6.01 4.69
C PRO A 30 -15.33 5.15 5.12
N ALA A 31 -15.58 3.91 5.52
CA ALA A 31 -14.53 2.99 5.98
C ALA A 31 -13.41 2.80 4.94
N SER A 32 -13.72 2.94 3.64
CA SER A 32 -12.74 2.86 2.55
C SER A 32 -11.71 4.00 2.50
N ALA A 33 -11.99 5.14 3.13
CA ALA A 33 -11.04 6.26 3.20
C ALA A 33 -10.05 6.12 4.35
N VAL A 34 -10.40 5.31 5.36
CA VAL A 34 -9.56 5.04 6.53
C VAL A 34 -8.53 3.97 6.17
N GLN A 35 -7.25 4.29 6.33
CA GLN A 35 -6.14 3.40 6.02
C GLN A 35 -5.36 3.06 7.29
N GLN A 36 -5.08 1.77 7.47
CA GLN A 36 -4.16 1.34 8.52
C GLN A 36 -2.74 1.25 7.96
N GLY A 37 -1.80 1.88 8.65
CA GLY A 37 -0.38 1.80 8.37
C GLY A 37 0.14 0.40 8.69
N SER A 38 -0.14 -0.60 7.86
CA SER A 38 0.60 -1.85 7.95
C SER A 38 2.03 -1.57 7.52
N ASN A 39 3.00 -2.10 8.27
CA ASN A 39 4.41 -2.10 7.89
C ASN A 39 4.63 -3.09 6.72
N ARG A 40 3.90 -2.91 5.61
CA ARG A 40 4.27 -3.49 4.33
C ARG A 40 5.46 -2.69 3.87
N SER A 41 6.64 -3.14 4.28
CA SER A 41 7.85 -2.89 3.51
C SER A 41 7.46 -3.03 2.05
N LYS A 42 7.54 -1.93 1.30
CA LYS A 42 7.57 -2.02 -0.16
C LYS A 42 8.81 -2.86 -0.45
N SER A 43 8.67 -4.18 -0.52
CA SER A 43 9.59 -5.04 -1.22
C SER A 43 9.43 -4.72 -2.70
N LYS A 44 9.95 -3.56 -3.08
CA LYS A 44 10.28 -3.26 -4.46
C LYS A 44 11.49 -4.14 -4.78
N ALA A 45 11.23 -5.44 -4.94
CA ALA A 45 12.14 -6.40 -5.52
C ALA A 45 12.26 -6.02 -6.99
N GLY A 46 13.14 -5.05 -7.26
CA GLY A 46 13.28 -4.40 -8.54
C GLY A 46 14.61 -3.67 -8.61
N SER A 47 15.65 -4.46 -8.88
CA SER A 47 16.92 -4.08 -9.52
C SER A 47 17.89 -3.19 -8.74
N GLY A 48 19.14 -3.67 -8.65
CA GLY A 48 20.32 -2.84 -8.39
C GLY A 48 21.26 -3.44 -7.37
N SER A 49 22.18 -4.28 -7.83
CA SER A 49 23.35 -4.78 -7.09
C SER A 49 24.12 -3.65 -6.39
N GLY A 50 23.80 -3.38 -5.13
CA GLY A 50 24.56 -2.50 -4.23
C GLY A 50 25.72 -3.23 -3.55
N GLY A 51 26.42 -4.08 -4.29
CA GLY A 51 27.67 -4.67 -3.85
C GLY A 51 28.81 -3.76 -4.27
N ALA A 52 29.65 -3.37 -3.32
CA ALA A 52 30.95 -2.78 -3.59
C ALA A 52 31.63 -3.53 -4.77
N PRO A 53 32.14 -2.84 -5.81
CA PRO A 53 32.79 -3.52 -6.92
C PRO A 53 33.96 -4.36 -6.41
N ASP A 54 34.08 -5.59 -6.92
CA ASP A 54 35.18 -6.53 -6.66
C ASP A 54 36.54 -5.81 -6.70
N PRO A 55 37.51 -6.14 -5.82
CA PRO A 55 38.82 -5.48 -5.74
C PRO A 55 39.53 -5.38 -7.10
N GLU A 56 39.47 -6.41 -7.93
CA GLU A 56 40.07 -6.39 -9.28
C GLU A 56 39.41 -5.36 -10.22
N ARG A 57 38.10 -5.15 -10.06
CA ARG A 57 37.34 -4.17 -10.85
C ARG A 57 37.65 -2.74 -10.41
N ARG A 58 37.98 -2.55 -9.12
CA ARG A 58 38.44 -1.26 -8.57
C ARG A 58 39.82 -0.91 -9.11
N GLU A 59 40.75 -1.86 -9.14
CA GLU A 59 42.10 -1.63 -9.65
C GLU A 59 42.10 -1.26 -11.14
N ARG A 60 41.33 -1.96 -11.97
CA ARG A 60 41.18 -1.60 -13.39
C ARG A 60 40.54 -0.23 -13.59
N MET A 61 39.66 0.19 -12.67
CA MET A 61 39.02 1.50 -12.71
C MET A 61 40.00 2.61 -12.28
N LEU A 62 40.80 2.37 -11.23
CA LEU A 62 41.87 3.28 -10.77
C LEU A 62 42.94 3.49 -11.84
N ALA A 63 43.35 2.42 -12.54
CA ALA A 63 44.31 2.50 -13.64
C ALA A 63 43.79 3.38 -14.79
N ARG A 64 42.53 3.20 -15.21
CA ARG A 64 41.89 4.03 -16.24
C ARG A 64 41.72 5.49 -15.82
N MET A 65 41.46 5.76 -14.54
CA MET A 65 41.30 7.13 -14.03
C MET A 65 42.65 7.86 -13.92
N ARG A 66 43.70 7.13 -13.55
CA ARG A 66 45.08 7.63 -13.54
C ARG A 66 45.59 7.96 -14.94
N GLU A 67 45.27 7.12 -15.92
CA GLU A 67 45.63 7.33 -17.33
C GLU A 67 44.91 8.53 -17.96
N ASN A 68 43.68 8.82 -17.53
CA ASN A 68 42.92 10.01 -17.93
C ASN A 68 43.35 11.31 -17.23
N GLY A 69 44.47 11.31 -16.49
CA GLY A 69 45.11 12.52 -15.97
C GLY A 69 44.50 13.10 -14.69
N MET A 70 43.69 12.35 -13.93
CA MET A 70 43.16 12.82 -12.65
C MET A 70 44.20 12.63 -11.54
N SER A 71 44.41 13.66 -10.72
CA SER A 71 45.34 13.58 -9.58
C SER A 71 44.83 12.61 -8.52
N GLU A 72 45.74 11.97 -7.78
CA GLU A 72 45.44 10.87 -6.85
C GLU A 72 44.45 11.28 -5.74
N VAL A 73 44.45 12.57 -5.38
CA VAL A 73 43.53 13.17 -4.41
C VAL A 73 42.11 13.30 -4.98
N GLU A 74 41.99 13.68 -6.25
CA GLU A 74 40.72 13.83 -6.96
C GLU A 74 40.08 12.47 -7.26
N ILE A 75 40.91 11.44 -7.52
CA ILE A 75 40.47 10.06 -7.70
C ILE A 75 39.93 9.49 -6.39
N GLN A 76 40.58 9.74 -5.25
CA GLN A 76 40.11 9.26 -3.95
C GLN A 76 38.77 9.90 -3.57
N GLU A 77 38.59 11.19 -3.85
CA GLU A 77 37.33 11.90 -3.61
C GLU A 77 36.21 11.42 -4.54
N ARG A 78 36.52 11.19 -5.82
CA ARG A 78 35.55 10.69 -6.81
C ARG A 78 35.16 9.23 -6.54
N LEU A 79 36.11 8.39 -6.14
CA LEU A 79 35.87 7.00 -5.77
C LEU A 79 35.01 6.89 -4.50
N ALA A 80 35.20 7.79 -3.52
CA ALA A 80 34.33 7.88 -2.35
C ALA A 80 32.88 8.28 -2.71
N ARG A 81 32.69 9.14 -3.72
CA ARG A 81 31.36 9.48 -4.27
C ARG A 81 30.72 8.35 -5.08
N PHE A 82 31.51 7.51 -5.74
CA PHE A 82 31.02 6.32 -6.44
C PHE A 82 30.73 5.16 -5.49
N ALA A 83 31.56 4.94 -4.47
CA ALA A 83 31.36 3.91 -3.44
C ALA A 83 30.15 4.19 -2.53
N SER A 84 29.76 5.46 -2.38
CA SER A 84 28.55 5.88 -1.65
C SER A 84 27.28 5.91 -2.52
N GLY A 85 27.34 5.41 -3.76
CA GLY A 85 26.15 5.25 -4.59
C GLY A 85 25.58 6.59 -5.05
N GLY A 86 26.34 7.31 -5.90
CA GLY A 86 25.88 8.49 -6.62
C GLY A 86 24.83 8.20 -7.69
N GLY A 87 23.67 7.66 -7.29
CA GLY A 87 22.43 7.83 -8.03
C GLY A 87 21.89 9.23 -7.73
N ARG A 88 21.42 9.94 -8.77
CA ARG A 88 20.62 11.17 -8.62
C ARG A 88 19.65 10.99 -7.45
N LYS A 89 19.81 11.80 -6.39
CA LYS A 89 18.79 12.00 -5.37
C LYS A 89 17.49 12.30 -6.10
N LYS A 90 16.58 11.32 -6.13
CA LYS A 90 15.20 11.56 -6.54
C LYS A 90 14.57 12.34 -5.39
N GLU A 91 14.60 13.65 -5.51
CA GLU A 91 13.84 14.59 -4.69
C GLU A 91 12.36 14.18 -4.81
N GLY A 92 11.85 13.56 -3.76
CA GLY A 92 10.60 12.84 -3.87
C GLY A 92 10.12 12.26 -2.56
N GLY A 93 9.67 13.15 -1.67
CA GLY A 93 8.75 12.83 -0.58
C GLY A 93 9.43 12.30 0.67
N GLN A 94 9.34 13.10 1.73
CA GLN A 94 9.51 12.65 3.11
C GLN A 94 8.43 11.61 3.41
N ASP A 95 8.67 10.34 3.10
CA ASP A 95 7.89 9.24 3.68
C ASP A 95 8.55 8.88 5.04
N GLU A 96 8.51 9.85 5.95
CA GLU A 96 8.97 9.74 7.33
C GLU A 96 7.85 9.17 8.21
N ALA A 97 8.26 8.36 9.19
CA ALA A 97 7.48 7.52 10.09
C ALA A 97 6.74 6.32 9.45
N SER A 98 7.41 5.17 9.53
CA SER A 98 6.82 3.84 9.71
C SER A 98 5.90 3.82 10.95
N SER A 99 4.74 4.46 10.81
CA SER A 99 3.74 4.58 11.86
C SER A 99 2.70 3.50 11.62
N SER A 100 2.64 2.53 12.53
CA SER A 100 1.57 1.56 12.68
C SER A 100 0.27 2.24 13.16
N GLY A 101 -0.13 3.31 12.49
CA GLY A 101 -1.24 4.17 12.88
C GLY A 101 -2.32 4.22 11.80
N THR A 102 -3.53 4.56 12.23
CA THR A 102 -4.66 4.84 11.34
C THR A 102 -4.53 6.25 10.78
N TYR A 103 -4.74 6.40 9.48
CA TYR A 103 -4.64 7.68 8.78
C TYR A 103 -5.66 7.77 7.64
N VAL A 104 -5.94 8.99 7.21
CA VAL A 104 -6.76 9.29 6.03
C VAL A 104 -5.89 10.06 5.02
N LEU A 105 -6.17 9.88 3.74
CA LEU A 105 -5.51 10.63 2.67
C LEU A 105 -6.29 11.92 2.39
N THR A 106 -5.57 13.03 2.32
CA THR A 106 -6.11 14.36 1.98
C THR A 106 -5.45 14.85 0.71
N ASP A 107 -6.11 15.77 0.02
CA ASP A 107 -5.56 16.32 -1.22
C ASP A 107 -4.25 17.07 -0.94
N SER A 108 -3.31 16.91 -1.86
CA SER A 108 -2.04 17.61 -1.91
C SER A 108 -1.92 18.02 -3.37
N SER A 109 -1.37 19.20 -3.66
CA SER A 109 -1.34 19.79 -5.02
C SER A 109 -0.84 18.86 -6.14
N ASN A 110 -0.25 17.71 -5.81
CA ASN A 110 0.02 16.62 -6.72
C ASN A 110 -0.81 15.35 -6.39
N PRO A 111 -1.68 14.87 -7.32
CA PRO A 111 -2.52 13.68 -7.10
C PRO A 111 -1.73 12.36 -6.93
N GLU A 112 -0.45 12.32 -7.33
CA GLU A 112 0.40 11.15 -7.11
C GLU A 112 0.96 11.06 -5.69
N LYS A 113 0.86 12.13 -4.89
CA LYS A 113 1.43 12.23 -3.54
C LYS A 113 0.43 12.88 -2.58
N PRO A 114 -0.67 12.19 -2.25
CA PRO A 114 -1.64 12.70 -1.28
C PRO A 114 -1.02 12.83 0.11
N ASN A 115 -1.51 13.78 0.90
CA ASN A 115 -1.02 14.00 2.26
C ASN A 115 -1.66 13.03 3.25
N ARG A 116 -0.85 12.37 4.07
CA ARG A 116 -1.31 11.40 5.08
C ARG A 116 -1.62 12.14 6.38
N LYS A 117 -2.89 12.23 6.75
CA LYS A 117 -3.35 12.85 7.99
C LYS A 117 -3.65 11.76 9.02
N PRO A 118 -2.91 11.66 10.14
CA PRO A 118 -3.20 10.67 11.18
C PRO A 118 -4.55 11.00 11.84
N VAL A 119 -5.35 9.98 12.12
CA VAL A 119 -6.67 10.13 12.74
C VAL A 119 -6.87 9.13 13.87
N LYS A 120 -7.68 9.51 14.86
CA LYS A 120 -8.23 8.57 15.84
C LYS A 120 -9.64 8.20 15.44
N THR A 121 -9.89 6.91 15.34
CA THR A 121 -11.20 6.36 14.97
C THR A 121 -11.96 5.88 16.19
N GLY A 122 -13.29 6.01 16.15
CA GLY A 122 -14.22 5.46 17.14
C GLY A 122 -14.94 4.22 16.61
N ILE A 123 -16.25 4.19 16.80
CA ILE A 123 -17.12 3.10 16.38
C ILE A 123 -17.19 2.98 14.86
N SER A 124 -17.43 1.78 14.35
CA SER A 124 -17.66 1.53 12.93
C SER A 124 -18.81 0.55 12.74
N ASP A 125 -19.72 0.88 11.83
CA ASP A 125 -20.82 0.01 11.40
C ASP A 125 -20.45 -0.84 10.16
N GLY A 126 -19.17 -0.77 9.74
CA GLY A 126 -18.63 -1.44 8.55
C GLY A 126 -18.74 -0.63 7.26
N SER A 127 -19.70 0.29 7.14
CA SER A 127 -19.80 1.20 5.99
C SER A 127 -19.10 2.53 6.26
N TYR A 128 -19.26 3.02 7.49
CA TYR A 128 -18.70 4.25 8.01
C TYR A 128 -17.88 3.98 9.27
N THR A 129 -16.93 4.87 9.51
CA THR A 129 -16.11 4.89 10.71
C THR A 129 -16.18 6.28 11.30
N GLU A 130 -16.45 6.35 12.59
CA GLU A 130 -16.40 7.61 13.35
C GLU A 130 -14.96 8.11 13.46
N ILE A 131 -14.75 9.41 13.27
CA ILE A 131 -13.49 10.09 13.53
C ILE A 131 -13.62 10.94 14.79
N LEU A 132 -12.78 10.64 15.79
CA LEU A 132 -12.72 11.36 17.06
C LEU A 132 -11.76 12.54 17.00
N GLU A 133 -10.62 12.37 16.32
CA GLU A 133 -9.58 13.39 16.20
C GLU A 133 -8.88 13.30 14.85
N GLY A 134 -8.35 14.43 14.39
CA GLY A 134 -7.51 14.51 13.19
C GLY A 134 -8.24 14.97 11.92
N LEU A 135 -9.56 15.13 11.95
CA LEU A 135 -10.34 15.73 10.86
C LEU A 135 -11.38 16.71 11.42
N ALA A 136 -11.65 17.77 10.66
CA ALA A 136 -12.72 18.72 10.94
C ALA A 136 -13.88 18.53 9.96
N GLU A 137 -15.06 19.04 10.33
CA GLU A 137 -16.20 19.10 9.40
C GLU A 137 -15.84 19.95 8.18
N GLY A 138 -16.13 19.42 6.98
CA GLY A 138 -15.81 20.06 5.71
C GLY A 138 -14.43 19.73 5.14
N ASP A 139 -13.58 19.00 5.87
CA ASP A 139 -12.31 18.49 5.32
C ASP A 139 -12.56 17.51 4.17
N GLU A 140 -11.84 17.69 3.05
CA GLU A 140 -11.89 16.77 1.92
C GLU A 140 -10.96 15.58 2.13
N VAL A 141 -11.51 14.38 1.96
CA VAL A 141 -10.79 13.12 2.11
C VAL A 141 -10.82 12.33 0.82
N LEU A 142 -9.69 11.72 0.48
CA LEU A 142 -9.54 10.96 -0.75
C LEU A 142 -9.98 9.51 -0.54
N ILE A 143 -10.86 9.05 -1.43
CA ILE A 143 -11.34 7.67 -1.47
C ILE A 143 -10.62 6.95 -2.62
N GLN A 144 -9.99 5.82 -2.33
CA GLN A 144 -9.35 5.02 -3.37
C GLN A 144 -10.40 4.36 -4.27
N LYS A 145 -10.42 4.73 -5.55
CA LYS A 145 -11.18 4.01 -6.57
C LYS A 145 -10.40 2.75 -6.96
N ILE A 146 -10.96 1.59 -6.66
CA ILE A 146 -10.43 0.31 -7.13
C ILE A 146 -10.64 0.26 -8.65
N LYS A 147 -9.56 0.43 -9.42
CA LYS A 147 -9.59 0.12 -10.85
C LYS A 147 -9.39 -1.38 -11.01
N ILE A 148 -10.48 -2.11 -11.22
CA ILE A 148 -10.40 -3.50 -11.70
C ILE A 148 -9.98 -3.42 -13.17
N SER A 149 -8.67 -3.47 -13.42
CA SER A 149 -8.18 -3.66 -14.78
C SER A 149 -8.65 -5.03 -15.26
N SER A 150 -9.59 -5.07 -16.20
CA SER A 150 -9.85 -6.28 -16.98
C SER A 150 -8.55 -6.64 -17.69
N ALA A 151 -7.90 -7.71 -17.23
CA ALA A 151 -6.71 -8.21 -17.87
C ALA A 151 -7.01 -8.44 -19.36
N SER A 152 -6.19 -7.82 -20.21
CA SER A 152 -6.19 -7.98 -21.65
C SER A 152 -6.19 -9.46 -22.01
N SER A 153 -7.16 -9.83 -22.83
CA SER A 153 -7.32 -11.12 -23.49
C SER A 153 -6.14 -11.44 -24.41
N SER A 154 -5.05 -11.97 -23.87
CA SER A 154 -4.03 -12.65 -24.66
C SER A 154 -3.48 -13.86 -23.91
N GLY A 155 -4.05 -15.03 -24.21
CA GLY A 155 -3.50 -16.33 -23.86
C GLY A 155 -4.25 -17.09 -22.77
N GLY A 156 -5.16 -17.98 -23.15
CA GLY A 156 -5.54 -19.16 -22.36
C GLY A 156 -6.15 -18.91 -20.99
N SER A 157 -7.33 -18.30 -20.94
CA SER A 157 -8.14 -18.24 -19.71
C SER A 157 -8.73 -19.62 -19.40
N SER A 158 -8.06 -20.40 -18.56
CA SER A 158 -8.75 -21.46 -17.81
C SER A 158 -9.52 -20.78 -16.68
N ASN A 159 -10.82 -20.65 -16.87
CA ASN A 159 -11.73 -20.10 -15.88
C ASN A 159 -11.51 -20.87 -14.54
N PRO A 160 -11.25 -20.20 -13.40
CA PRO A 160 -10.83 -20.84 -12.15
C PRO A 160 -11.92 -21.70 -11.48
N PHE A 161 -13.10 -21.72 -12.09
CA PHE A 161 -14.24 -22.55 -11.70
C PHE A 161 -14.52 -23.69 -12.70
N MET A 162 -13.69 -23.86 -13.73
CA MET A 162 -13.78 -25.02 -14.60
C MET A 162 -12.86 -26.13 -14.09
N PRO A 163 -13.39 -27.33 -13.81
CA PRO A 163 -12.55 -28.48 -13.46
C PRO A 163 -11.66 -28.84 -14.65
N SER A 164 -10.36 -28.99 -14.40
CA SER A 164 -9.39 -29.39 -15.41
C SER A 164 -9.77 -30.75 -15.99
N ARG A 165 -10.05 -30.79 -17.31
CA ARG A 165 -10.23 -32.06 -18.04
C ARG A 165 -8.98 -32.92 -17.83
N PRO A 166 -9.10 -34.16 -17.32
CA PRO A 166 -7.97 -35.07 -17.23
C PRO A 166 -7.41 -35.28 -18.64
N ARG A 167 -6.14 -34.92 -18.81
CA ARG A 167 -5.40 -35.12 -20.06
C ARG A 167 -5.11 -36.62 -20.16
N GLY A 168 -6.09 -37.37 -20.65
CA GLY A 168 -6.00 -38.82 -20.86
C GLY A 168 -4.94 -39.14 -21.89
N GLY A 169 -3.73 -39.44 -21.41
CA GLY A 169 -2.67 -40.06 -22.19
C GLY A 169 -3.09 -41.47 -22.58
N GLY A 170 -3.05 -41.74 -23.88
CA GLY A 170 -3.53 -42.98 -24.46
C GLY A 170 -2.71 -44.21 -24.10
N ARG A 171 -3.30 -45.37 -24.39
CA ARG A 171 -2.65 -46.60 -24.86
C ARG A 171 -3.75 -47.64 -25.13
N ARG A 172 -4.07 -47.84 -26.41
CA ARG A 172 -3.93 -49.10 -27.16
C ARG A 172 -4.66 -49.00 -28.49
#